data_AF-A0A849V3F4-F1
#
_entry.id   AF-A0A849V3F4-F1
#
_cell.length_a   1.000
_cell.length_b   1.000
_cell.length_c   1.000
_cell.angle_alpha   90.00
_cell.angle_beta   90.00
_cell.angle_gamma   90.00
#
_symmetry.space_group_name_H-M   'P 1'
#
loop_
_entity.id
_entity.type
_entity.pdbx_description
1 polymer ?
#
loop_
_entity_poly.entity_id
_entity_poly.type
_entity_poly.pdbx_seq_one_letter_code
_entity_poly.pdbx_strand_id
1 'polypeptide(L)'
;MNRLNTTAALFLILLSSNTGYAAQRIAILNFELNDITSLPNNQAEWVRTASMQPLLEQTISRLGDYDIVRIPLNEQKTANAGIGYLFRFHDAAAHLGKKFAADWIIVSLHSKPSFLESSLIADVIDVQTASLVEELYVDLKGNHAKVTGRVIKELARKVNQVISPQKKSHRQE
;
A
#
# COMPACT_ATOMS: atom_id res chain seq x y z
N MET A 1 -33.79 12.51 54.32
CA MET A 1 -33.11 13.16 53.17
C MET A 1 -31.81 12.41 52.90
N ASN A 2 -31.36 12.33 51.64
CA ASN A 2 -30.17 11.62 51.12
C ASN A 2 -30.50 10.35 50.30
N ARG A 3 -31.15 10.56 49.15
CA ARG A 3 -31.18 9.62 48.01
C ARG A 3 -31.00 10.38 46.68
N LEU A 4 -30.09 11.34 46.65
CA LEU A 4 -29.53 11.89 45.42
C LEU A 4 -28.03 11.73 45.61
N ASN A 5 -27.36 10.86 44.85
CA ASN A 5 -25.90 10.87 44.57
C ASN A 5 -25.43 9.61 43.83
N THR A 6 -26.24 8.53 43.76
CA THR A 6 -25.84 7.29 43.07
C THR A 6 -26.04 7.31 41.54
N THR A 7 -26.85 8.21 40.98
CA THR A 7 -27.08 8.28 39.53
C THR A 7 -25.93 8.95 38.75
N ALA A 8 -25.14 9.81 39.41
CA ALA A 8 -24.05 10.54 38.75
C ALA A 8 -22.86 9.64 38.40
N ALA A 9 -22.63 8.55 39.15
CA ALA A 9 -21.50 7.65 38.92
C ALA A 9 -21.68 6.75 37.68
N LEU A 10 -22.92 6.45 37.27
CA LEU A 10 -23.19 5.56 36.15
C LEU A 10 -23.00 6.23 34.78
N PHE A 11 -23.11 7.57 34.71
CA PHE A 11 -22.93 8.33 33.47
C PHE A 11 -21.45 8.50 33.08
N LEU A 12 -20.53 8.44 34.05
CA LEU A 12 -19.10 8.64 33.80
C LEU A 12 -18.39 7.39 33.24
N ILE A 13 -18.95 6.19 33.46
CA ILE A 13 -18.38 4.91 33.00
C ILE A 13 -18.69 4.65 31.50
N LEU A 14 -19.71 5.29 30.94
CA LEU A 14 -20.08 5.19 29.53
C LEU A 14 -19.20 6.04 28.59
N LEU A 15 -18.34 6.92 29.13
CA LEU A 15 -17.40 7.75 28.37
C LEU A 15 -16.03 7.09 28.16
N SER A 16 -15.78 5.93 28.79
CA SER A 16 -14.68 5.02 28.39
C SER A 16 -15.07 4.27 27.11
N SER A 17 -15.38 5.01 26.06
CA SER A 17 -15.47 4.47 24.71
C SER A 17 -14.09 3.95 24.36
N ASN A 18 -13.94 2.64 24.20
CA ASN A 18 -12.80 2.06 23.50
C ASN A 18 -12.62 2.88 22.22
N THR A 19 -11.52 3.62 22.08
CA THR A 19 -11.04 4.05 20.78
C THR A 19 -10.75 2.78 20.01
N GLY A 20 -11.77 2.24 19.34
CA GLY A 20 -11.62 1.15 18.41
C GLY A 20 -10.59 1.59 17.39
N TYR A 21 -9.48 0.86 17.32
CA TYR A 21 -8.48 1.10 16.29
C TYR A 21 -9.14 0.66 14.98
N ALA A 22 -9.60 1.63 14.19
CA ALA A 22 -10.14 1.33 12.87
C ALA A 22 -9.00 0.76 12.02
N ALA A 23 -9.28 -0.35 11.33
CA ALA A 23 -8.34 -0.95 10.39
C ALA A 23 -7.91 0.12 9.37
N GLN A 24 -6.61 0.19 9.09
CA GLN A 24 -6.06 1.17 8.16
C GLN A 24 -6.50 0.81 6.74
N ARG A 25 -7.07 1.76 6.01
CA ARG A 25 -7.62 1.54 4.66
C ARG A 25 -6.54 1.78 3.62
N ILE A 26 -6.14 0.74 2.90
CA ILE A 26 -5.05 0.79 1.93
C ILE A 26 -5.56 0.49 0.52
N ALA A 27 -5.30 1.39 -0.42
CA ALA A 27 -5.47 1.14 -1.84
C ALA A 27 -4.14 0.73 -2.46
N ILE A 28 -4.14 -0.33 -3.26
CA ILE A 28 -2.94 -0.79 -3.98
C ILE A 28 -3.26 -0.75 -5.47
N LEU A 29 -2.63 0.16 -6.20
CA LEU A 29 -2.84 0.29 -7.64
C LEU A 29 -2.20 -0.87 -8.41
N ASN A 30 -2.64 -1.04 -9.66
CA ASN A 30 -1.97 -1.98 -10.55
C ASN A 30 -0.52 -1.56 -10.78
N PHE A 31 0.36 -2.55 -10.82
CA PHE A 31 1.75 -2.31 -11.18
C PHE A 31 1.81 -1.89 -12.65
N GLU A 32 2.53 -0.82 -12.93
CA GLU A 32 2.85 -0.44 -14.30
C GLU A 32 4.17 -1.07 -14.73
N LEU A 33 4.18 -1.65 -15.94
CA LEU A 33 5.40 -2.19 -16.54
C LEU A 33 6.15 -1.05 -17.24
N ASN A 34 7.34 -0.72 -16.72
CA ASN A 34 8.30 0.16 -17.40
C ASN A 34 9.44 -0.69 -17.97
N ASP A 35 9.16 -1.30 -19.13
CA ASP A 35 10.11 -2.12 -19.89
C ASP A 35 10.72 -1.29 -21.01
N ILE A 36 11.98 -0.91 -20.83
CA ILE A 36 12.76 -0.14 -21.80
C ILE A 36 13.86 -1.00 -22.45
N THR A 37 13.73 -2.32 -22.38
CA THR A 37 14.63 -3.24 -23.08
C THR A 37 14.47 -3.12 -24.60
N SER A 38 15.36 -3.77 -25.36
CA SER A 38 15.24 -3.85 -26.82
C SER A 38 14.05 -4.69 -27.30
N LEU A 39 13.39 -5.42 -26.41
CA LEU A 39 12.15 -6.18 -26.69
C LEU A 39 11.06 -5.78 -25.69
N PRO A 40 10.58 -4.52 -25.74
CA PRO A 40 9.56 -4.06 -24.81
C PRO A 40 8.21 -4.72 -25.12
N ASN A 41 7.29 -4.68 -24.16
CA ASN A 41 5.92 -5.18 -24.29
C ASN A 41 5.78 -6.70 -24.47
N ASN A 42 6.67 -7.49 -23.90
CA ASN A 42 6.50 -8.94 -23.85
C ASN A 42 5.22 -9.32 -23.08
N GLN A 43 4.32 -10.07 -23.72
CA GLN A 43 3.06 -10.54 -23.13
C GLN A 43 3.27 -11.29 -21.80
N ALA A 44 4.32 -12.11 -21.70
CA ALA A 44 4.63 -12.83 -20.48
C ALA A 44 4.98 -11.87 -19.33
N GLU A 45 5.63 -10.75 -19.64
CA GLU A 45 6.01 -9.75 -18.64
C GLU A 45 4.80 -8.91 -18.22
N TRP A 46 3.89 -8.60 -19.14
CA TRP A 46 2.60 -8.00 -18.81
C TRP A 46 1.77 -8.88 -17.86
N VAL A 47 1.65 -10.17 -18.16
CA VAL A 47 0.95 -11.13 -17.29
C VAL A 47 1.62 -11.22 -15.92
N ARG A 48 2.95 -11.28 -15.89
CA ARG A 48 3.71 -11.32 -14.64
C ARG A 48 3.48 -10.05 -13.82
N THR A 49 3.50 -8.87 -14.45
CA THR A 49 3.27 -7.58 -13.79
C THR A 49 1.84 -7.48 -13.26
N ALA A 50 0.84 -7.85 -14.05
CA ALA A 50 -0.56 -7.84 -13.65
C ALA A 50 -0.84 -8.77 -12.44
N SER A 51 -0.05 -9.84 -12.28
CA SER A 51 -0.17 -10.74 -11.13
C SER A 51 0.34 -10.14 -9.80
N MET A 52 1.15 -9.08 -9.84
CA MET A 52 1.83 -8.54 -8.64
C MET A 52 0.88 -7.82 -7.68
N GLN A 53 -0.07 -7.07 -8.21
CA GLN A 53 -1.06 -6.33 -7.41
C GLN A 53 -1.89 -7.25 -6.49
N PRO A 54 -2.57 -8.31 -6.99
CA PRO A 54 -3.35 -9.20 -6.13
C PRO A 54 -2.47 -10.01 -5.16
N LEU A 55 -1.23 -10.33 -5.55
CA LEU A 55 -0.27 -10.98 -4.64
C LEU A 55 0.14 -10.05 -3.50
N LEU A 56 0.29 -8.75 -3.78
CA LEU A 56 0.63 -7.75 -2.77
C LEU A 56 -0.55 -7.54 -1.81
N GLU A 57 -1.77 -7.38 -2.32
CA GLU A 57 -3.00 -7.31 -1.51
C GLU A 57 -3.12 -8.50 -0.56
N GLN A 58 -3.01 -9.73 -1.09
CA GLN A 58 -3.09 -10.96 -0.30
C GLN A 58 -1.98 -11.05 0.76
N THR A 59 -0.81 -10.48 0.49
CA THR A 59 0.31 -10.56 1.42
C THR A 59 0.19 -9.50 2.50
N ILE A 60 -0.18 -8.26 2.17
CA ILE A 60 -0.40 -7.18 3.13
C ILE A 60 -1.54 -7.51 4.09
N SER A 61 -2.64 -8.07 3.60
CA SER A 61 -3.78 -8.47 4.46
C SER A 61 -3.45 -9.55 5.51
N ARG A 62 -2.28 -10.19 5.40
CA ARG A 62 -1.78 -11.17 6.38
C ARG A 62 -0.74 -10.60 7.33
N LEU A 63 -0.26 -9.37 7.12
CA LEU A 63 0.81 -8.75 7.91
C LEU A 63 0.29 -7.77 8.97
N GLY A 64 -0.85 -7.12 8.70
CA GLY A 64 -1.44 -6.13 9.59
C GLY A 64 -2.96 -6.09 9.46
N ASP A 65 -3.57 -5.24 10.29
CA ASP A 65 -5.01 -4.99 10.29
C ASP A 65 -5.36 -3.92 9.23
N TYR A 66 -5.41 -4.37 7.98
CA TYR A 66 -5.65 -3.53 6.81
C TYR A 66 -6.96 -3.87 6.12
N ASP A 67 -7.74 -2.84 5.83
CA ASP A 67 -8.88 -2.93 4.92
C ASP A 67 -8.40 -2.60 3.49
N ILE A 68 -8.38 -3.60 2.61
CA ILE A 68 -7.99 -3.38 1.21
C ILE A 68 -9.10 -2.63 0.47
N VAL A 69 -8.81 -1.40 0.04
CA VAL A 69 -9.70 -0.57 -0.76
C VAL A 69 -9.45 -0.82 -2.23
N ARG A 70 -10.41 -1.48 -2.89
CA ARG A 70 -10.33 -1.74 -4.32
C ARG A 70 -10.72 -0.51 -5.14
N ILE A 71 -9.77 0.01 -5.92
CA ILE A 71 -10.02 1.08 -6.89
C ILE A 71 -10.26 0.46 -8.27
N PRO A 72 -11.44 0.69 -8.90
CA PRO A 72 -11.75 0.15 -10.22
C PRO A 72 -10.71 0.52 -11.28
N LEU A 73 -10.43 -0.39 -12.22
CA LEU A 73 -9.40 -0.18 -13.25
C LEU A 73 -9.69 1.04 -14.14
N ASN A 74 -10.95 1.31 -14.46
CA ASN A 74 -11.35 2.50 -15.23
C ASN A 74 -11.01 3.80 -14.48
N GLU A 75 -11.12 3.80 -13.16
CA GLU A 75 -10.79 4.95 -12.31
C GLU A 75 -9.28 5.18 -12.26
N GLN A 76 -8.50 4.10 -12.10
CA GLN A 76 -7.04 4.17 -12.21
C GLN A 76 -6.60 4.72 -13.58
N LYS A 77 -7.20 4.23 -14.67
CA LYS A 77 -6.92 4.70 -16.04
C LYS A 77 -7.32 6.15 -16.26
N THR A 78 -8.44 6.60 -15.70
CA THR A 78 -8.92 7.97 -15.84
C THR A 78 -8.00 8.96 -15.13
N ALA A 79 -7.47 8.58 -13.96
CA ALA A 79 -6.51 9.38 -13.22
C ALA A 79 -5.09 9.35 -13.83
N ASN A 80 -4.81 8.40 -14.71
CA ASN A 80 -3.48 8.15 -15.25
C ASN A 80 -3.28 8.81 -16.62
N ALA A 81 -2.45 9.85 -16.70
CA ALA A 81 -2.13 10.53 -17.95
C ALA A 81 -0.99 9.88 -18.77
N GLY A 82 -0.44 8.75 -18.31
CA GLY A 82 0.61 8.00 -19.03
C GLY A 82 1.53 7.25 -18.08
N ILE A 83 2.38 6.36 -18.61
CA ILE A 83 3.26 5.50 -17.79
C ILE A 83 4.07 6.32 -16.77
N GLY A 84 3.95 5.94 -15.51
CA GLY A 84 4.55 6.55 -14.34
C GLY A 84 3.93 7.87 -13.91
N TYR A 85 2.78 8.29 -14.47
CA TYR A 85 2.14 9.56 -14.09
C TYR A 85 1.76 9.54 -12.61
N LEU A 86 0.97 8.56 -12.16
CA LEU A 86 0.57 8.48 -10.75
C LEU A 86 1.75 8.24 -9.79
N PHE A 87 2.85 7.69 -10.31
CA PHE A 87 4.11 7.55 -9.57
C PHE A 87 4.82 8.91 -9.40
N ARG A 88 4.86 9.74 -10.45
CA ARG A 88 5.52 11.06 -10.40
C ARG A 88 4.68 12.16 -9.74
N PHE A 89 3.35 12.00 -9.73
CA PHE A 89 2.40 13.00 -9.25
C PHE A 89 1.63 12.43 -8.05
N HIS A 90 2.26 12.46 -6.87
CA HIS A 90 1.72 11.88 -5.64
C HIS A 90 0.40 12.53 -5.20
N ASP A 91 0.19 13.81 -5.53
CA ASP A 91 -1.06 14.53 -5.29
C ASP A 91 -2.23 13.96 -6.10
N ALA A 92 -1.99 13.60 -7.37
CA ALA A 92 -2.96 12.93 -8.22
C ALA A 92 -3.29 11.52 -7.70
N ALA A 93 -2.27 10.77 -7.26
CA ALA A 93 -2.48 9.47 -6.61
C ALA A 93 -3.26 9.59 -5.30
N ALA A 94 -2.91 10.53 -4.42
CA ALA A 94 -3.62 10.80 -3.19
C ALA A 94 -5.07 11.22 -3.45
N HIS A 95 -5.33 12.05 -4.46
CA HIS A 95 -6.68 12.43 -4.86
C HIS A 95 -7.52 11.20 -5.27
N LEU A 96 -6.93 10.27 -6.03
CA LEU A 96 -7.57 9.01 -6.38
C LEU A 96 -7.84 8.15 -5.13
N GLY A 97 -6.89 8.03 -4.21
CA GLY A 97 -7.08 7.32 -2.95
C GLY A 97 -8.21 7.92 -2.10
N LYS A 98 -8.26 9.25 -2.00
CA LYS A 98 -9.27 9.99 -1.26
C LYS A 98 -10.67 9.77 -1.81
N LYS A 99 -10.82 9.70 -3.14
CA LYS A 99 -12.11 9.39 -3.80
C LYS A 99 -12.70 8.05 -3.33
N PHE A 100 -11.86 7.11 -2.92
CA PHE A 100 -12.26 5.78 -2.44
C PHE A 100 -12.09 5.60 -0.91
N ALA A 101 -11.88 6.71 -0.18
CA ALA A 101 -11.68 6.73 1.27
C ALA A 101 -10.54 5.80 1.72
N ALA A 102 -9.44 5.75 0.98
CA ALA A 102 -8.21 5.13 1.46
C ALA A 102 -7.45 6.10 2.37
N ASP A 103 -6.80 5.58 3.40
CA ASP A 103 -5.85 6.32 4.24
C ASP A 103 -4.45 6.31 3.58
N TRP A 104 -4.15 5.22 2.88
CA TRP A 104 -2.89 4.99 2.19
C TRP A 104 -3.13 4.58 0.73
N ILE A 105 -2.29 5.05 -0.17
CA ILE A 105 -2.27 4.55 -1.54
C ILE A 105 -0.85 4.11 -1.91
N ILE A 106 -0.75 2.89 -2.45
CA ILE A 106 0.49 2.31 -2.95
C ILE A 106 0.49 2.39 -4.47
N VAL A 107 1.46 3.09 -5.03
CA VAL A 107 1.67 3.21 -6.48
C VAL A 107 2.95 2.50 -6.84
N SER A 108 2.89 1.55 -7.77
CA SER A 108 4.02 0.66 -8.02
C SER A 108 4.44 0.61 -9.49
N LEU A 109 5.75 0.59 -9.71
CA LEU A 109 6.39 0.35 -10.99
C LEU A 109 7.14 -0.98 -10.95
N HIS A 110 6.94 -1.78 -11.98
CA HIS A 110 7.85 -2.85 -12.33
C HIS A 110 8.84 -2.32 -13.36
N SER A 111 10.03 -1.94 -12.89
CA SER A 111 11.10 -1.39 -13.72
C SER A 111 11.93 -2.51 -14.31
N LYS A 112 12.22 -2.40 -15.62
CA LYS A 112 13.06 -3.35 -16.34
C LYS A 112 13.94 -2.59 -17.35
N PRO A 113 15.04 -1.98 -16.90
CA PRO A 113 15.96 -1.26 -17.78
C PRO A 113 16.76 -2.19 -18.70
N SER A 114 16.96 -3.46 -18.32
CA SER A 114 17.67 -4.45 -19.14
C SER A 114 17.14 -5.87 -18.91
N PHE A 115 17.62 -6.85 -19.68
CA PHE A 115 17.30 -8.26 -19.43
C PHE A 115 17.89 -8.80 -18.12
N LEU A 116 18.92 -8.14 -17.57
CA LEU A 116 19.63 -8.53 -16.35
C LEU A 116 19.18 -7.75 -15.12
N GLU A 117 18.49 -6.64 -15.34
CA GLU A 117 18.08 -5.71 -14.28
C GLU A 117 16.57 -5.53 -14.31
N SER A 118 15.94 -5.89 -13.21
CA SER A 118 14.52 -5.70 -12.97
C SER A 118 14.30 -5.46 -11.48
N SER A 119 13.36 -4.58 -11.16
CA SER A 119 13.03 -4.21 -9.80
C SER A 119 11.56 -3.85 -9.65
N LEU A 120 11.06 -3.95 -8.42
CA LEU A 120 9.79 -3.34 -8.02
C LEU A 120 10.11 -2.07 -7.25
N ILE A 121 9.51 -0.97 -7.67
CA ILE A 121 9.56 0.32 -6.99
C ILE A 121 8.12 0.61 -6.55
N ALA A 122 7.91 1.03 -5.31
CA ALA A 122 6.58 1.39 -4.82
C ALA A 122 6.62 2.62 -3.93
N ASP A 123 5.79 3.58 -4.24
CA ASP A 123 5.56 4.75 -3.41
C ASP A 123 4.49 4.45 -2.38
N VAL A 124 4.81 4.72 -1.12
CA VAL A 124 3.85 4.72 -0.02
C VAL A 124 3.40 6.15 0.20
N ILE A 125 2.15 6.45 -0.18
CA ILE A 125 1.61 7.81 -0.15
C ILE A 125 0.54 7.90 0.94
N ASP A 126 0.69 8.87 1.83
CA ASP A 126 -0.33 9.26 2.79
C ASP A 126 -1.40 10.10 2.07
N VAL A 127 -2.64 9.59 2.03
CA VAL A 127 -3.74 10.20 1.27
C VAL A 127 -4.22 11.51 1.92
N GLN A 128 -4.11 11.64 3.24
CA GLN A 128 -4.58 12.81 3.97
C GLN A 128 -3.69 14.03 3.70
N THR A 129 -2.38 13.81 3.71
CA THR A 129 -1.36 14.84 3.49
C THR A 129 -0.94 14.98 2.04
N ALA A 130 -1.38 14.05 1.17
CA ALA A 130 -1.00 13.97 -0.23
C ALA A 130 0.53 13.93 -0.44
N SER A 131 1.23 13.26 0.47
CA SER A 131 2.69 13.23 0.51
C SER A 131 3.24 11.81 0.33
N LEU A 132 4.33 11.72 -0.42
CA LEU A 132 5.17 10.53 -0.42
C LEU A 132 5.82 10.40 0.95
N VAL A 133 5.56 9.28 1.63
CA VAL A 133 6.19 8.96 2.91
C VAL A 133 7.50 8.23 2.69
N GLU A 134 7.53 7.27 1.75
CA GLU A 134 8.73 6.49 1.43
C GLU A 134 8.62 5.90 0.00
N GLU A 135 9.72 5.95 -0.77
CA GLU A 135 9.88 5.18 -2.00
C GLU A 135 10.59 3.86 -1.66
N LEU A 136 9.94 2.73 -1.95
CA LEU A 136 10.43 1.40 -1.63
C LEU A 136 11.01 0.72 -2.86
N TYR A 137 12.22 0.20 -2.74
CA TYR A 137 12.89 -0.52 -3.81
C TYR A 137 13.14 -2.00 -3.44
N VAL A 138 12.84 -2.94 -4.34
CA VAL A 138 13.19 -4.36 -4.20
C VAL A 138 13.68 -4.94 -5.53
N ASP A 139 14.87 -5.53 -5.53
CA ASP A 139 15.46 -6.22 -6.68
C ASP A 139 14.61 -7.44 -7.09
N LEU A 140 14.34 -7.55 -8.38
CA LEU A 140 13.57 -8.64 -9.00
C LEU A 140 14.45 -9.44 -9.96
N LYS A 141 15.42 -10.16 -9.39
CA LYS A 141 16.40 -10.94 -10.16
C LYS A 141 15.81 -12.26 -10.64
N GLY A 142 15.48 -12.33 -11.92
CA GLY A 142 14.90 -13.50 -12.59
C GLY A 142 13.38 -13.40 -12.75
N ASN A 143 12.83 -14.23 -13.65
CA ASN A 143 11.44 -14.12 -14.11
C ASN A 143 10.52 -15.25 -13.62
N HIS A 144 11.01 -16.15 -12.76
CA HIS A 144 10.22 -17.28 -12.27
C HIS A 144 9.22 -16.86 -11.18
N ALA A 145 8.06 -17.53 -11.13
CA ALA A 145 6.97 -17.20 -10.20
C ALA A 145 7.40 -17.21 -8.72
N LYS A 146 8.29 -18.14 -8.33
CA LYS A 146 8.83 -18.23 -6.95
C LYS A 146 9.64 -16.99 -6.56
N VAL A 147 10.37 -16.38 -7.50
CA VAL A 147 11.10 -15.13 -7.27
C VAL A 147 10.12 -13.99 -7.10
N THR A 148 9.15 -13.87 -8.01
CA THR A 148 8.09 -12.83 -7.93
C THR A 148 7.37 -12.88 -6.58
N GLY A 149 6.94 -14.07 -6.14
CA GLY A 149 6.29 -14.22 -4.83
C GLY A 149 7.18 -13.87 -3.63
N ARG A 150 8.49 -14.11 -3.71
CA ARG A 150 9.45 -13.70 -2.66
C ARG A 150 9.59 -12.17 -2.61
N VAL A 151 9.75 -11.54 -3.76
CA VAL A 151 9.91 -10.10 -3.90
C VAL A 151 8.65 -9.36 -3.44
N ILE A 152 7.45 -9.86 -3.79
CA ILE A 152 6.20 -9.30 -3.28
C ILE A 152 6.09 -9.42 -1.76
N LYS A 153 6.52 -10.55 -1.16
CA LYS A 153 6.56 -10.68 0.30
C LYS A 153 7.50 -9.69 0.96
N GLU A 154 8.65 -9.43 0.33
CA GLU A 154 9.57 -8.41 0.82
C GLU A 154 8.97 -7.01 0.73
N LEU A 155 8.38 -6.66 -0.41
CA LEU A 155 7.72 -5.38 -0.60
C LEU A 155 6.58 -5.18 0.40
N ALA A 156 5.73 -6.19 0.60
CA ALA A 156 4.65 -6.15 1.60
C ALA A 156 5.15 -5.87 3.01
N ARG A 157 6.28 -6.49 3.41
CA ARG A 157 6.90 -6.20 4.71
C ARG A 157 7.40 -4.76 4.81
N LYS A 158 8.02 -4.23 3.76
CA LYS A 158 8.49 -2.84 3.72
C LYS A 158 7.31 -1.86 3.82
N VAL A 159 6.24 -2.07 3.06
CA VAL A 159 5.01 -1.28 3.15
C VAL A 159 4.44 -1.31 4.57
N ASN A 160 4.31 -2.50 5.18
CA ASN A 160 3.82 -2.64 6.54
C ASN A 160 4.71 -1.91 7.57
N GLN A 161 6.02 -1.91 7.38
CA GLN A 161 6.96 -1.20 8.26
C GLN A 161 6.81 0.31 8.17
N VAL A 162 6.50 0.85 6.99
CA VAL A 162 6.25 2.28 6.78
C VAL A 162 4.92 2.69 7.44
N ILE A 163 3.84 1.96 7.14
CA ILE A 163 2.48 2.31 7.61
C ILE A 163 2.26 2.01 9.09
N SER A 164 2.91 0.97 9.60
CA SER A 164 2.79 0.53 11.00
C SER A 164 4.17 0.36 11.61
N PRO A 165 4.89 1.47 11.90
CA PRO A 165 6.22 1.41 12.47
C PRO A 165 6.15 0.67 13.81
N GLN A 166 6.80 -0.49 13.89
CA GLN A 166 6.96 -1.17 15.16
C GLN A 166 7.74 -0.25 16.10
N LYS A 167 7.13 0.16 17.23
CA LYS A 167 7.89 0.80 18.32
C LYS A 167 9.00 -0.17 18.71
N LYS A 168 10.26 0.18 18.42
CA LYS A 168 11.42 -0.59 18.88
C LYS A 168 11.33 -0.68 20.41
N SER A 169 10.94 -1.85 20.91
CA SER A 169 11.09 -2.21 22.32
C SER A 169 12.57 -2.05 22.64
N HIS A 170 12.91 -1.05 23.45
CA HIS A 170 14.23 -0.95 24.05
C HIS A 170 14.37 -2.20 24.93
N ARG A 171 15.12 -3.21 24.47
CA ARG A 171 15.70 -4.18 25.38
C ARG A 171 16.69 -3.39 26.23
N GLN A 172 16.28 -3.08 27.45
CA GLN A 172 17.22 -2.78 28.52
C GLN A 172 17.97 -4.10 28.77
N GLU A 173 19.29 -4.07 28.52
CA GLU A 173 20.24 -5.07 28.96
C GLU A 173 20.38 -5.04 30.50
#